data_AF-A0A7C6E3W7-F1
#
_entry.id   AF-A0A7C6E3W7-F1
#
_cell.length_a   1.000
_cell.length_b   1.000
_cell.length_c   1.000
_cell.angle_alpha   90.00
_cell.angle_beta   90.00
_cell.angle_gamma   90.00
#
_symmetry.space_group_name_H-M   'P 1'
#
loop_
_entity.id
_entity.type
_entity.pdbx_description
1 polymer ?
#
loop_
_entity_poly.entity_id
_entity_poly.type
_entity_poly.pdbx_seq_one_letter_code
_entity_poly.pdbx_strand_id
1 'polypeptide(L)'
;MMSMRITRRRFVGSLGTASALRHGADDVATHWEAVRTFRGEELAQVAFPLGGIGTGTVSLGGYGNLRDWEIFNRPGKNTFLPCTFVALRVAGGTLAQPVARLIEREWLPPFTGSHGIARERGAGLPRFPEVTLRGSYPFAHLEFEDPNFPV
;
A
#
# COMPACT_ATOMS: atom_id res chain seq x y z
N MET A 1 -21.69 -40.25 -31.05
CA MET A 1 -20.56 -39.70 -31.84
C MET A 1 -20.94 -38.28 -32.24
N MET A 2 -20.55 -37.30 -31.42
CA MET A 2 -21.07 -35.93 -31.47
C MET A 2 -19.93 -34.98 -31.85
N SER A 3 -20.04 -34.39 -33.04
CA SER A 3 -19.03 -33.54 -33.68
C SER A 3 -19.15 -32.10 -33.16
N MET A 4 -18.09 -31.57 -32.57
CA MET A 4 -17.99 -30.15 -32.16
C MET A 4 -17.24 -29.35 -33.22
N ARG A 5 -17.93 -28.44 -33.91
CA ARG A 5 -17.34 -27.47 -34.85
C ARG A 5 -17.05 -26.16 -34.13
N ILE A 6 -15.78 -25.74 -34.07
CA ILE A 6 -15.36 -24.43 -33.59
C ILE A 6 -15.16 -23.52 -34.80
N THR A 7 -15.93 -22.43 -34.87
CA THR A 7 -15.86 -21.46 -35.99
C THR A 7 -15.09 -20.21 -35.53
N ARG A 8 -13.91 -19.96 -36.13
CA ARG A 8 -13.17 -18.70 -35.94
C ARG A 8 -13.79 -17.61 -36.82
N ARG A 9 -14.46 -16.62 -36.22
CA ARG A 9 -14.77 -15.36 -36.91
C ARG A 9 -13.71 -14.32 -36.57
N ARG A 10 -12.92 -13.96 -37.59
CA ARG A 10 -12.20 -12.70 -37.67
C ARG A 10 -13.22 -11.57 -37.70
N PHE A 11 -12.99 -10.53 -36.90
CA PHE A 11 -13.63 -9.23 -37.10
C PHE A 11 -12.52 -8.20 -37.19
N VAL A 12 -12.34 -7.65 -38.40
CA VAL A 12 -11.53 -6.46 -38.67
C VAL A 12 -12.49 -5.29 -38.48
N GLY A 13 -12.25 -4.47 -37.46
CA GLY A 13 -12.95 -3.21 -37.22
C GLY A 13 -11.95 -2.07 -37.33
N SER A 14 -12.21 -1.15 -38.27
CA SER A 14 -11.46 0.08 -38.52
C SER A 14 -11.38 0.97 -37.27
N LEU A 15 -10.19 1.46 -36.93
CA LEU A 15 -10.05 2.61 -36.03
C LEU A 15 -9.81 3.87 -36.84
N GLY A 16 -10.83 4.74 -36.83
CA GLY A 16 -10.70 6.14 -37.18
C GLY A 16 -9.76 6.84 -36.20
N THR A 17 -9.09 7.85 -36.73
CA THR A 17 -8.28 8.81 -36.00
C THR A 17 -9.13 9.62 -35.02
N ALA A 18 -8.84 9.54 -33.72
CA ALA A 18 -9.29 10.51 -32.74
C ALA A 18 -8.18 10.80 -31.73
N SER A 19 -7.70 12.04 -31.83
CA SER A 19 -6.89 12.78 -30.87
C SER A 19 -7.49 12.78 -29.47
N ALA A 20 -6.69 12.45 -28.44
CA ALA A 20 -6.38 13.34 -27.31
C ALA A 20 -5.77 12.55 -26.15
N LEU A 21 -4.61 13.03 -25.68
CA LEU A 21 -3.88 12.61 -24.49
C LEU A 21 -4.78 12.58 -23.25
N ARG A 22 -5.19 11.38 -22.82
CA ARG A 22 -5.71 11.08 -21.48
C ARG A 22 -5.22 9.67 -21.10
N HIS A 23 -3.98 9.57 -20.66
CA HIS A 23 -3.47 8.34 -20.04
C HIS A 23 -2.76 8.72 -18.75
N GLY A 24 -3.21 8.14 -17.63
CA GLY A 24 -2.48 8.27 -16.37
C GLY A 24 -3.23 7.84 -15.11
N ALA A 25 -4.50 8.21 -14.94
CA ALA A 25 -5.25 7.93 -13.70
C ALA A 25 -6.27 6.79 -13.88
N ASP A 26 -7.05 6.83 -14.96
CA ASP A 26 -8.16 5.90 -15.17
C ASP A 26 -7.69 4.48 -15.60
N ASP A 27 -6.53 4.37 -16.26
CA ASP A 27 -5.94 3.07 -16.65
C ASP A 27 -5.35 2.31 -15.46
N VAL A 28 -4.89 3.04 -14.44
CA VAL A 28 -4.46 2.42 -13.18
C VAL A 28 -5.68 1.94 -12.39
N ALA A 29 -6.79 2.68 -12.51
CA ALA A 29 -8.02 2.37 -11.82
C ALA A 29 -8.69 1.05 -12.27
N THR A 30 -8.56 0.69 -13.55
CA THR A 30 -9.35 -0.42 -14.12
C THR A 30 -8.80 -1.81 -13.76
N HIS A 31 -7.53 -1.94 -13.40
CA HIS A 31 -6.92 -3.26 -13.11
C HIS A 31 -6.86 -3.61 -11.62
N TRP A 32 -7.29 -2.72 -10.71
CA TRP A 32 -7.27 -2.99 -9.26
C TRP A 32 -8.57 -3.57 -8.72
N GLU A 33 -9.69 -3.54 -9.44
CA GLU A 33 -10.97 -4.06 -8.97
C GLU A 33 -10.92 -5.56 -8.61
N ALA A 34 -10.04 -6.33 -9.27
CA ALA A 34 -9.83 -7.75 -8.99
C ALA A 34 -8.69 -8.04 -8.00
N VAL A 35 -7.98 -7.01 -7.51
CA VAL A 35 -6.82 -7.18 -6.63
C VAL A 35 -7.27 -7.36 -5.19
N ARG A 36 -6.62 -8.30 -4.48
CA ARG A 36 -6.93 -8.55 -3.08
C ARG A 36 -6.72 -7.27 -2.27
N THR A 37 -7.80 -6.88 -1.59
CA THR A 37 -7.90 -5.66 -0.79
C THR A 37 -7.99 -6.06 0.68
N PHE A 38 -7.25 -5.37 1.54
CA PHE A 38 -7.20 -5.60 2.98
C PHE A 38 -7.60 -4.32 3.71
N ARG A 39 -8.45 -4.43 4.74
CA ARG A 39 -8.93 -3.31 5.57
C ARG A 39 -9.12 -3.74 7.02
N GLY A 40 -9.32 -2.78 7.92
CA GLY A 40 -9.66 -3.05 9.32
C GLY A 40 -8.67 -4.00 10.00
N GLU A 41 -9.18 -5.05 10.65
CA GLU A 41 -8.39 -6.02 11.42
C GLU A 41 -7.43 -6.87 10.56
N GLU A 42 -7.73 -7.06 9.27
CA GLU A 42 -6.86 -7.83 8.36
C GLU A 42 -5.47 -7.18 8.22
N LEU A 43 -5.41 -5.86 8.41
CA LEU A 43 -4.18 -5.07 8.32
C LEU A 43 -3.18 -5.41 9.42
N ALA A 44 -3.64 -6.02 10.54
CA ALA A 44 -2.78 -6.37 11.65
C ALA A 44 -1.71 -7.42 11.29
N GLN A 45 -1.98 -8.27 10.28
CA GLN A 45 -1.12 -9.41 9.96
C GLN A 45 -0.57 -9.40 8.53
N VAL A 46 -1.19 -8.66 7.61
CA VAL A 46 -0.71 -8.61 6.23
C VAL A 46 0.69 -7.96 6.14
N ALA A 47 1.51 -8.51 5.24
CA ALA A 47 2.81 -7.97 4.86
C ALA A 47 3.04 -8.25 3.38
N PHE A 48 3.47 -7.21 2.66
CA PHE A 48 3.83 -7.28 1.26
C PHE A 48 5.36 -7.21 1.12
N PRO A 49 6.03 -8.18 0.48
CA PRO A 49 7.48 -8.21 0.39
C PRO A 49 8.00 -7.17 -0.60
N LEU A 50 8.95 -6.34 -0.16
CA LEU A 50 9.73 -5.44 -1.01
C LEU A 50 11.15 -5.99 -1.12
N GLY A 51 11.53 -6.42 -2.32
CA GLY A 51 12.83 -7.02 -2.57
C GLY A 51 12.81 -7.90 -3.81
N GLY A 52 13.99 -8.03 -4.43
CA GLY A 52 14.23 -8.98 -5.50
C GLY A 52 14.73 -10.31 -4.96
N ILE A 53 14.84 -11.30 -5.86
CA ILE A 53 15.44 -12.59 -5.51
C ILE A 53 16.90 -12.37 -5.12
N GLY A 54 17.29 -12.84 -3.92
CA GLY A 54 18.67 -12.77 -3.44
C GLY A 54 19.13 -11.40 -2.91
N THR A 55 18.29 -10.37 -2.91
CA THR A 55 18.67 -9.03 -2.40
C THR A 55 18.46 -8.86 -0.90
N GLY A 56 17.76 -9.80 -0.27
CA GLY A 56 17.07 -9.56 1.00
C GLY A 56 15.74 -8.83 0.78
N THR A 57 14.90 -8.87 1.81
CA THR A 57 13.52 -8.38 1.77
C THR A 57 13.25 -7.45 2.95
N VAL A 58 12.45 -6.41 2.70
CA VAL A 58 11.79 -5.62 3.75
C VAL A 58 10.29 -5.73 3.51
N SER A 59 9.51 -6.05 4.53
CA SER A 59 8.05 -6.11 4.40
C SER A 59 7.42 -4.73 4.55
N LEU A 60 6.50 -4.40 3.66
CA LEU A 60 5.51 -3.36 3.83
C LEU A 60 4.31 -3.94 4.59
N GLY A 61 4.14 -3.56 5.86
CA GLY A 61 3.05 -4.02 6.71
C GLY A 61 1.70 -3.41 6.32
N GLY A 62 0.61 -4.03 6.78
CA GLY A 62 -0.75 -3.54 6.54
C GLY A 62 -1.00 -2.13 7.04
N TYR A 63 -0.27 -1.68 8.06
CA TYR A 63 -0.40 -0.31 8.55
C TYR A 63 0.34 0.74 7.69
N GLY A 64 1.05 0.32 6.64
CA GLY A 64 1.99 1.16 5.88
C GLY A 64 3.40 1.23 6.48
N ASN A 65 3.63 0.56 7.61
CA ASN A 65 4.91 0.55 8.29
C ASN A 65 5.91 -0.41 7.62
N LEU A 66 7.21 -0.11 7.72
CA LEU A 66 8.28 -1.04 7.32
C LEU A 66 8.60 -2.00 8.46
N ARG A 67 8.64 -3.30 8.16
CA ARG A 67 8.95 -4.37 9.11
C ARG A 67 9.67 -5.52 8.44
N ASP A 68 9.96 -6.56 9.22
CA ASP A 68 10.56 -7.81 8.76
C ASP A 68 11.86 -7.59 7.96
N TRP A 69 12.85 -6.94 8.57
CA TRP A 69 14.11 -6.59 7.91
C TRP A 69 14.99 -7.83 7.71
N GLU A 70 14.72 -8.56 6.63
CA GLU A 70 15.43 -9.78 6.20
C GLU A 70 16.54 -9.42 5.23
N ILE A 71 17.47 -8.62 5.73
CA ILE A 71 18.66 -8.15 5.02
C ILE A 71 19.92 -8.79 5.62
N PHE A 72 21.03 -8.76 4.87
CA PHE A 72 22.32 -9.33 5.29
C PHE A 72 22.29 -10.85 5.57
N ASN A 73 21.43 -11.59 4.85
CA ASN A 73 21.26 -13.03 5.03
C ASN A 73 20.90 -13.42 6.47
N ARG A 74 20.15 -12.57 7.18
CA ARG A 74 19.67 -12.84 8.53
C ARG A 74 18.14 -12.90 8.55
N PRO A 75 17.54 -13.88 9.25
CA PRO A 75 16.11 -13.89 9.49
C PRO A 75 15.75 -12.67 10.34
N GLY A 76 14.64 -12.02 9.99
CA GLY A 76 14.28 -10.71 10.51
C GLY A 76 12.80 -10.52 10.75
N LYS A 77 12.00 -11.57 10.93
CA LYS A 77 10.55 -11.44 11.12
C LYS A 77 10.18 -10.64 12.38
N ASN A 78 9.15 -9.81 12.26
CA ASN A 78 8.67 -8.85 13.24
C ASN A 78 9.73 -7.87 13.76
N THR A 79 10.88 -7.78 13.09
CA THR A 79 11.88 -6.76 13.39
C THR A 79 11.47 -5.41 12.83
N PHE A 80 11.99 -4.36 13.43
CA PHE A 80 11.86 -2.98 12.98
C PHE A 80 13.19 -2.28 13.22
N LEU A 81 13.48 -1.25 12.42
CA LEU A 81 14.60 -0.36 12.67
C LEU A 81 14.09 0.88 13.41
N PRO A 82 14.80 1.38 14.44
CA PRO A 82 14.40 2.59 15.15
C PRO A 82 14.23 3.78 14.20
N CYS A 83 13.20 4.58 14.43
CA CYS A 83 12.92 5.83 13.71
C CYS A 83 12.89 5.69 12.17
N THR A 84 12.44 4.54 11.67
CA THR A 84 12.38 4.24 10.24
C THR A 84 10.93 4.22 9.77
N PHE A 85 10.50 5.34 9.19
CA PHE A 85 9.15 5.57 8.69
C PHE A 85 9.16 6.70 7.67
N VAL A 86 8.07 6.85 6.92
CA VAL A 86 7.85 7.99 6.02
C VAL A 86 6.91 8.98 6.71
N ALA A 87 7.21 10.27 6.62
CA ALA A 87 6.36 11.34 7.15
C ALA A 87 5.98 12.32 6.04
N LEU A 88 4.73 12.76 6.07
CA LEU A 88 4.18 13.77 5.17
C LEU A 88 4.01 15.08 5.95
N ARG A 89 4.53 16.18 5.40
CA ARG A 89 4.30 17.53 5.91
C ARG A 89 3.59 18.35 4.84
N VAL A 90 2.49 18.98 5.22
CA VAL A 90 1.71 19.88 4.36
C VAL A 90 1.75 21.29 4.95
N ALA A 91 1.98 22.29 4.10
CA ALA A 91 2.04 23.70 4.49
C ALA A 91 1.55 24.60 3.36
N GLY A 92 1.07 25.80 3.70
CA GLY A 92 0.54 26.78 2.74
C GLY A 92 -0.95 26.63 2.49
N GLY A 93 -1.45 27.30 1.45
CA GLY A 93 -2.88 27.34 1.14
C GLY A 93 -3.68 28.06 2.23
N THR A 94 -4.77 27.44 2.68
CA THR A 94 -5.64 27.95 3.75
C THR A 94 -5.23 27.49 5.15
N LEU A 95 -4.12 26.75 5.29
CA LEU A 95 -3.66 26.23 6.58
C LEU A 95 -3.06 27.33 7.46
N ALA A 96 -3.55 27.44 8.70
CA ALA A 96 -3.02 28.37 9.70
C ALA A 96 -1.58 28.00 10.14
N GLN A 97 -1.29 26.70 10.26
CA GLN A 97 0.05 26.19 10.52
C GLN A 97 0.32 24.91 9.70
N PRO A 98 1.60 24.60 9.43
CA PRO A 98 1.97 23.32 8.84
C PRO A 98 1.50 22.14 9.68
N VAL A 99 1.01 21.09 9.01
CA VAL A 99 0.63 19.82 9.63
C VAL A 99 1.58 18.72 9.18
N ALA A 100 1.83 17.75 10.05
CA ALA A 100 2.65 16.59 9.72
C ALA A 100 2.05 15.31 10.30
N ARG A 101 2.15 14.22 9.54
CA ARG A 101 1.63 12.90 9.90
C ARG A 101 2.57 11.83 9.36
N LEU A 102 2.68 10.70 10.06
CA LEU A 102 3.32 9.53 9.49
C LEU A 102 2.44 8.96 8.38
N ILE A 103 3.05 8.49 7.29
CA ILE A 103 2.36 7.73 6.24
C ILE A 103 2.19 6.28 6.71
N GLU A 104 1.49 6.16 7.84
CA GLU A 104 1.13 4.92 8.49
C GLU A 104 -0.22 5.14 9.17
N ARG A 105 -1.05 4.10 9.26
CA ARG A 105 -2.27 4.17 10.08
C ARG A 105 -1.99 3.96 11.56
N GLU A 106 -2.99 4.26 12.39
CA GLU A 106 -3.01 3.96 13.81
C GLU A 106 -2.96 2.45 14.07
N TRP A 107 -2.21 2.05 15.11
CA TRP A 107 -2.06 0.64 15.48
C TRP A 107 -3.37 0.08 16.04
N LEU A 108 -3.71 -1.16 15.67
CA LEU A 108 -4.84 -1.87 16.29
C LEU A 108 -4.42 -2.60 17.57
N PRO A 109 -5.36 -2.78 18.52
CA PRO A 109 -5.18 -3.77 19.57
C PRO A 109 -5.16 -5.20 18.98
N PRO A 110 -4.57 -6.18 19.68
CA PRO A 110 -3.83 -6.03 20.94
C PRO A 110 -2.43 -5.44 20.72
N PHE A 111 -2.01 -4.53 21.60
CA PHE A 111 -0.66 -3.98 21.57
C PHE A 111 0.32 -4.98 22.21
N THR A 112 0.79 -5.95 21.42
CA THR A 112 1.52 -7.13 21.91
C THR A 112 2.96 -6.88 22.40
N GLY A 113 3.45 -5.65 22.37
CA GLY A 113 4.77 -5.31 22.91
C GLY A 113 4.79 -5.38 24.43
N SER A 114 5.92 -5.77 25.03
CA SER A 114 6.06 -5.91 26.49
C SER A 114 5.71 -4.64 27.28
N HIS A 115 5.84 -3.47 26.65
CA HIS A 115 5.48 -2.16 27.20
C HIS A 115 4.59 -1.38 26.20
N GLY A 116 3.78 -2.08 25.41
CA GLY A 116 2.98 -1.49 24.34
C GLY A 116 3.79 -1.15 23.09
N ILE A 117 3.43 -0.06 22.41
CA ILE A 117 4.12 0.40 21.19
C ILE A 117 5.43 1.12 21.56
N ALA A 118 6.56 0.60 21.08
CA ALA A 118 7.86 1.20 21.31
C ALA A 118 7.95 2.64 20.77
N ARG A 119 8.53 3.56 21.54
CA ARG A 119 8.74 4.97 21.15
C ARG A 119 9.53 5.09 19.85
N GLU A 120 10.46 4.17 19.64
CA GLU A 120 11.30 4.05 18.44
C GLU A 120 10.49 3.77 17.16
N ARG A 121 9.23 3.34 17.29
CA ARG A 121 8.28 3.19 16.17
C ARG A 121 7.43 4.46 15.95
N GLY A 122 7.80 5.58 16.56
CA GLY A 122 7.04 6.83 16.49
C GLY A 122 5.75 6.77 17.32
N ALA A 123 5.77 6.11 18.48
CA ALA A 123 4.63 6.14 19.39
C ALA A 123 4.30 7.59 19.78
N GLY A 124 3.01 7.95 19.70
CA GLY A 124 2.53 9.31 19.95
C GLY A 124 2.66 10.29 18.77
N LEU A 125 3.32 9.90 17.67
CA LEU A 125 3.29 10.71 16.45
C LEU A 125 1.93 10.58 15.75
N PRO A 126 1.38 11.66 15.16
CA PRO A 126 0.13 11.61 14.41
C PRO A 126 0.20 10.60 13.25
N ARG A 127 -0.85 9.78 13.09
CA ARG A 127 -0.99 8.70 12.09
C ARG A 127 -2.38 8.77 11.45
N PHE A 128 -2.57 8.19 10.27
CA PHE A 128 -3.90 8.18 9.65
C PHE A 128 -4.84 7.25 10.43
N PRO A 129 -6.13 7.55 10.58
CA PRO A 129 -7.06 6.64 11.24
C PRO A 129 -7.23 5.36 10.41
N GLU A 130 -7.33 5.49 9.08
CA GLU A 130 -7.60 4.37 8.19
C GLU A 130 -6.60 4.29 7.03
N VAL A 131 -6.43 3.06 6.54
CA VAL A 131 -5.72 2.76 5.29
C VAL A 131 -6.37 1.57 4.60
N THR A 132 -6.42 1.60 3.28
CA THR A 132 -6.73 0.42 2.45
C THR A 132 -5.44 -0.06 1.79
N LEU A 133 -5.11 -1.34 1.95
CA LEU A 133 -3.99 -1.97 1.23
C LEU A 133 -4.50 -2.83 0.09
N ARG A 134 -3.97 -2.62 -1.12
CA ARG A 134 -4.18 -3.49 -2.29
C ARG A 134 -2.83 -3.98 -2.79
N GLY A 135 -2.68 -5.28 -2.96
CA GLY A 135 -1.39 -5.88 -3.32
C GLY A 135 -1.50 -6.95 -4.41
N SER A 136 -0.72 -6.76 -5.47
CA SER A 136 -0.47 -7.76 -6.51
C SER A 136 0.98 -7.66 -6.92
N TYR A 137 1.80 -8.64 -6.53
CA TYR A 137 3.25 -8.59 -6.77
C TYR A 137 3.56 -8.33 -8.26
N PRO A 138 4.40 -7.34 -8.60
CA PRO A 138 5.34 -6.62 -7.72
C PRO A 138 4.84 -5.28 -7.15
N PHE A 139 3.55 -4.96 -7.26
CA PHE A 139 2.99 -3.67 -6.85
C PHE A 139 2.12 -3.75 -5.60
N ALA A 140 2.22 -2.73 -4.75
CA ALA A 140 1.33 -2.51 -3.62
C ALA A 140 0.88 -1.05 -3.61
N HIS A 141 -0.39 -0.85 -3.31
CA HIS A 141 -1.03 0.45 -3.18
C HIS A 141 -1.60 0.59 -1.78
N LEU A 142 -1.34 1.74 -1.17
CA LEU A 142 -1.92 2.14 0.11
C LEU A 142 -2.68 3.44 -0.09
N GLU A 143 -3.94 3.42 0.27
CA GLU A 143 -4.84 4.58 0.24
C GLU A 143 -5.10 4.97 1.69
N PHE A 144 -4.54 6.10 2.13
CA PHE A 144 -4.70 6.62 3.49
C PHE A 144 -5.90 7.57 3.54
N GLU A 145 -6.70 7.46 4.58
CA GLU A 145 -7.92 8.24 4.73
C GLU A 145 -7.93 8.97 6.08
N ASP A 146 -8.10 10.30 6.05
CA ASP A 146 -8.35 11.14 7.23
C ASP A 146 -9.21 12.34 6.80
N PRO A 147 -10.48 12.44 7.21
CA PRO A 147 -11.35 13.56 6.87
C PRO A 147 -10.83 14.93 7.33
N ASN A 148 -9.90 14.97 8.28
CA ASN A 148 -9.34 16.20 8.83
C ASN A 148 -7.94 16.52 8.28
N PHE A 149 -7.40 15.68 7.39
CA PHE A 149 -6.11 15.93 6.75
C PHE A 149 -6.34 16.63 5.40
N PRO A 150 -5.54 17.67 5.06
CA PRO A 150 -5.85 18.54 3.93
C PRO A 150 -5.56 17.96 2.54
N VAL A 151 -5.02 16.74 2.44
CA VAL A 151 -4.67 16.06 1.18
C VAL A 151 -5.00 14.57 1.23
#